data_AF-A0A8J3FHZ1-F1
#
_entry.id   AF-A0A8J3FHZ1-F1
#
_cell.length_a   1.000
_cell.length_b   1.000
_cell.length_c   1.000
_cell.angle_alpha   90.00
_cell.angle_beta   90.00
_cell.angle_gamma   90.00
#
_symmetry.space_group_name_H-M   'P 1'
#
loop_
_entity.id
_entity.type
_entity.pdbx_description
1 polymer ?
#
loop_
_entity_poly.entity_id
_entity_poly.type
_entity_poly.pdbx_seq_one_letter_code
_entity_poly.pdbx_strand_id
1 'polypeptide(L)'
;MTTDHKLAVVTAGNTTFWVHDQLGAATVTHAKKWDSPAGWVFQDLRPAAADLNGDGRTDLAVMQAVGPKATRLWRMRSTGSGFEAAHLAWHSGRGDWRVTATQIAP
;
A
#
# COMPACT_ATOMS: atom_id res chain seq x y z
N MET A 1 0.19 22.88 -7.27
CA MET A 1 -0.32 21.72 -8.03
C MET A 1 -0.14 20.52 -7.13
N THR A 2 -1.22 19.91 -6.66
CA THR A 2 -1.17 18.64 -5.92
C THR A 2 -0.81 17.56 -6.93
N THR A 3 0.25 16.80 -6.66
CA THR A 3 0.59 15.65 -7.50
C THR A 3 -0.50 14.61 -7.28
N ASP A 4 -1.30 14.33 -8.31
CA ASP A 4 -2.23 13.21 -8.24
C ASP A 4 -1.43 11.91 -8.26
N HIS A 5 -1.67 11.07 -7.25
CA HIS A 5 -1.04 9.77 -7.08
C HIS A 5 -2.11 8.69 -7.16
N LYS A 6 -1.93 7.69 -8.04
CA LYS A 6 -2.78 6.48 -8.06
C LYS A 6 -1.95 5.24 -7.91
N LEU A 7 -2.44 4.35 -7.08
CA LEU A 7 -1.88 3.02 -6.90
C LEU A 7 -2.42 2.07 -7.97
N ALA A 8 -1.52 1.34 -8.62
CA ALA A 8 -1.84 0.16 -9.41
C ALA A 8 -1.18 -1.07 -8.79
N VAL A 9 -1.85 -2.22 -8.94
CA VAL A 9 -1.40 -3.49 -8.37
C VAL A 9 -1.31 -4.53 -9.46
N VAL A 10 -0.19 -5.24 -9.53
CA VAL A 10 0.04 -6.35 -10.47
C VAL A 10 0.40 -7.59 -9.66
N THR A 11 -0.18 -8.74 -9.99
CA THR A 11 0.08 -10.01 -9.30
C THR A 11 0.59 -11.08 -10.25
N ALA A 12 1.79 -11.60 -9.99
CA ALA A 12 2.29 -12.86 -10.53
C ALA A 12 3.18 -13.52 -9.46
N GLY A 13 2.62 -14.46 -8.69
CA GLY A 13 3.26 -15.08 -7.52
C GLY A 13 3.28 -14.19 -6.27
N ASN A 14 3.85 -12.99 -6.37
CA ASN A 14 3.87 -11.96 -5.34
C ASN A 14 2.94 -10.78 -5.73
N THR A 15 2.57 -9.93 -4.76
CA THR A 15 1.86 -8.68 -5.04
C THR A 15 2.87 -7.56 -5.27
N THR A 16 2.85 -6.96 -6.46
CA THR A 16 3.70 -5.81 -6.81
C THR A 16 2.87 -4.54 -6.83
N PHE A 17 3.36 -3.49 -6.15
CA PHE A 17 2.75 -2.17 -6.16
C PHE A 17 3.50 -1.23 -7.11
N TRP A 18 2.71 -0.58 -7.96
CA TRP A 18 3.12 0.49 -8.85
C TRP A 18 2.44 1.79 -8.42
N VAL A 19 3.18 2.89 -8.40
CA VAL A 19 2.61 4.21 -8.15
C VAL A 19 2.68 5.00 -9.46
N HIS A 20 1.54 5.54 -9.86
CA HIS A 20 1.38 6.44 -10.99
C HIS A 20 1.28 7.88 -10.48
N ASP A 21 2.13 8.74 -11.02
CA ASP A 21 2.15 10.17 -10.69
C ASP A 21 1.70 10.99 -11.90
N GLN A 22 1.33 12.25 -11.66
CA GLN A 22 1.05 13.23 -12.72
C GLN A 22 -0.13 12.80 -13.63
N LEU A 23 -1.19 12.23 -13.05
CA LEU A 23 -2.32 11.67 -13.81
C LEU A 23 -3.13 12.70 -14.60
N GLY A 24 -2.98 14.00 -14.30
CA GLY A 24 -3.52 15.10 -15.08
C GLY A 24 -2.58 15.65 -16.16
N ALA A 25 -1.37 15.10 -16.30
CA ALA A 25 -0.39 15.51 -17.30
C ALA A 25 -0.52 14.68 -18.59
N ALA A 26 0.01 15.21 -19.69
CA ALA A 26 0.05 14.51 -20.98
C ALA A 26 0.87 13.21 -20.94
N THR A 27 1.76 13.07 -19.95
CA THR A 27 2.59 11.89 -19.72
C THR A 27 2.45 11.44 -18.28
N VAL A 28 1.92 10.23 -18.06
CA VAL A 28 1.92 9.58 -16.75
C VAL A 28 3.25 8.86 -16.59
N THR A 29 3.99 9.19 -15.54
CA THR A 29 5.15 8.39 -15.12
C THR A 29 4.68 7.24 -14.25
N HIS A 30 5.07 6.01 -14.58
CA HIS A 30 4.89 4.86 -13.70
C HIS A 30 6.26 4.35 -13.24
N ALA A 31 6.35 3.91 -11.99
CA ALA A 31 7.53 3.23 -11.50
C ALA A 31 7.12 2.05 -10.62
N LYS A 32 7.82 0.92 -10.80
CA LYS A 32 7.73 -0.20 -9.86
C LYS A 32 8.37 0.28 -8.59
N LYS A 33 7.63 0.21 -7.48
CA LYS A 33 8.17 0.74 -6.22
C LYS A 33 8.37 -0.33 -5.16
N TRP A 34 7.60 -1.43 -5.18
CA TRP A 34 7.76 -2.50 -4.19
C TRP A 34 7.17 -3.85 -4.62
N ASP A 35 7.80 -4.93 -4.16
CA ASP A 35 7.27 -6.30 -4.18
C ASP A 35 6.98 -6.79 -2.77
N SER A 36 5.87 -7.49 -2.61
CA SER A 36 5.54 -8.12 -1.35
C SER A 36 6.49 -9.27 -1.00
N PRO A 37 6.68 -9.55 0.31
CA PRO A 37 7.22 -10.83 0.74
C PRO A 37 6.42 -12.00 0.16
N ALA A 38 7.03 -13.18 0.12
CA ALA A 38 6.35 -14.41 -0.29
C ALA A 38 5.12 -14.68 0.59
N GLY A 39 4.03 -15.17 -0.03
CA GLY A 39 2.78 -15.49 0.65
C GLY A 39 1.83 -14.31 0.88
N TRP A 40 2.22 -13.09 0.53
CA TRP A 40 1.33 -11.92 0.53
C TRP A 40 0.52 -11.88 -0.77
N VAL A 41 -0.59 -12.61 -0.77
CA VAL A 41 -1.51 -12.71 -1.89
C VAL A 41 -2.50 -11.54 -1.89
N PHE A 42 -2.70 -10.92 -3.05
CA PHE A 42 -3.49 -9.68 -3.18
C PHE A 42 -4.92 -9.76 -2.62
N GLN A 43 -5.55 -10.93 -2.67
CA GLN A 43 -6.88 -11.15 -2.09
C GLN A 43 -6.98 -10.74 -0.61
N ASP A 44 -5.89 -10.89 0.14
CA ASP A 44 -5.81 -10.58 1.56
C ASP A 44 -5.33 -9.14 1.83
N LEU A 45 -5.00 -8.38 0.78
CA LEU A 45 -4.42 -7.05 0.91
C LEU A 45 -5.42 -5.96 0.52
N ARG A 46 -5.39 -4.86 1.26
CA ARG A 46 -6.05 -3.59 0.92
C ARG A 46 -4.99 -2.50 0.98
N PRO A 47 -4.35 -2.17 -0.15
CA PRO A 47 -3.29 -1.18 -0.18
C PRO A 47 -3.86 0.24 -0.39
N ALA A 48 -3.12 1.22 0.10
CA ALA A 48 -3.38 2.64 -0.08
C ALA A 48 -2.05 3.39 -0.24
N ALA A 49 -2.12 4.54 -0.91
CA ALA A 49 -0.98 5.40 -1.19
C ALA A 49 -1.35 6.83 -0.79
N ALA A 50 -0.54 7.44 0.07
CA ALA A 50 -0.71 8.82 0.57
C ALA A 50 0.61 9.31 1.17
N ASP A 51 0.78 10.61 1.36
CA ASP A 51 1.87 11.13 2.19
C ASP A 51 1.51 10.93 3.67
N LEU A 52 2.10 9.92 4.32
CA LEU A 52 1.74 9.51 5.68
C LEU A 52 2.60 10.19 6.75
N ASN A 53 3.61 10.95 6.34
CA ASN A 53 4.59 11.55 7.25
C ASN A 53 4.81 13.06 7.02
N GLY A 54 4.22 13.63 5.97
CA GLY A 54 4.23 15.06 5.67
C GLY A 54 5.46 15.55 4.92
N ASP A 55 6.27 14.65 4.33
CA ASP A 55 7.50 15.00 3.61
C ASP A 55 7.30 15.31 2.11
N GLY A 56 6.05 15.29 1.65
CA GLY A 56 5.67 15.56 0.27
C GLY A 56 5.90 14.37 -0.67
N ARG A 57 6.21 13.18 -0.15
CA ARG A 57 6.35 11.95 -0.93
C ARG A 57 5.22 10.97 -0.60
N THR A 58 4.77 10.26 -1.63
CA THR A 58 3.75 9.23 -1.45
C THR A 58 4.34 7.99 -0.82
N ASP A 59 3.89 7.69 0.41
CA ASP A 59 4.13 6.47 1.17
C ASP A 59 3.10 5.38 0.82
N LEU A 60 3.33 4.14 1.27
CA LEU A 60 2.35 3.05 1.17
C LEU A 60 1.86 2.60 2.54
N ALA A 61 0.56 2.33 2.62
CA ALA A 61 -0.08 1.59 3.69
C ALA A 61 -0.73 0.32 3.12
N VAL A 62 -0.57 -0.81 3.81
CA VAL A 62 -1.19 -2.07 3.42
C VAL A 62 -1.91 -2.67 4.62
N MET A 63 -3.24 -2.75 4.55
CA MET A 63 -3.97 -3.62 5.44
C MET A 63 -3.91 -5.06 4.92
N GLN A 64 -3.63 -6.01 5.81
CA GLN A 64 -3.51 -7.42 5.52
C GLN A 64 -4.46 -8.22 6.41
N ALA A 65 -5.33 -9.04 5.80
CA ALA A 65 -6.04 -10.09 6.51
C ALA A 65 -5.06 -11.20 6.90
N VAL A 66 -4.98 -11.52 8.19
CA VAL A 66 -4.14 -12.61 8.73
C VAL A 66 -4.97 -13.67 9.45
N GLY A 67 -6.27 -13.70 9.19
CA GLY A 67 -7.23 -14.67 9.71
C GLY A 67 -8.67 -14.16 9.66
N PRO A 68 -9.66 -14.96 10.08
CA PRO A 68 -11.09 -14.66 9.89
C PRO A 68 -11.61 -13.36 10.55
N LYS A 69 -10.84 -12.82 11.50
CA LYS A 69 -11.09 -11.59 12.27
C LYS A 69 -9.76 -11.04 12.82
N ALA A 70 -8.73 -11.03 11.99
CA ALA A 70 -7.44 -10.48 12.36
C ALA A 70 -6.84 -9.74 11.18
N THR A 71 -6.45 -8.50 11.44
CA THR A 71 -5.91 -7.55 10.47
C THR A 71 -4.64 -6.91 11.00
N ARG A 72 -3.65 -6.77 10.11
CA ARG A 72 -2.42 -6.01 10.32
C ARG A 72 -2.40 -4.78 9.43
N LEU A 73 -1.85 -3.69 9.93
CA LEU A 73 -1.52 -2.51 9.14
C LEU A 73 -0.01 -2.39 9.02
N TRP A 74 0.47 -2.38 7.78
CA TRP A 74 1.87 -2.19 7.45
C TRP A 74 2.06 -0.83 6.80
N ARG A 75 3.16 -0.15 7.14
CA ARG A 75 3.57 1.12 6.55
C ARG A 75 4.93 0.97 5.89
N MET A 76 5.09 1.56 4.72
CA MET A 76 6.35 1.62 3.98
C MET A 76 6.56 3.05 3.52
N ARG A 77 7.60 3.72 4.04
CA ARG A 77 7.88 5.12 3.69
C ARG A 77 8.64 5.24 2.38
N SER A 78 8.37 6.27 1.62
CA SER A 78 9.06 6.57 0.37
C SER A 78 10.49 7.02 0.64
N THR A 79 11.42 6.49 -0.15
CA THR A 79 12.79 7.00 -0.22
C THR A 79 13.00 7.93 -1.42
N GLY A 80 11.94 8.18 -2.21
CA GLY A 80 11.99 8.88 -3.50
C GLY A 80 12.23 7.93 -4.69
N SER A 81 13.19 7.01 -4.58
CA SER A 81 13.45 6.00 -5.61
C SER A 81 12.72 4.67 -5.37
N GLY A 82 12.31 4.38 -4.13
CA GLY A 82 11.57 3.17 -3.75
C GLY A 82 10.88 3.35 -2.40
N PHE A 83 10.76 2.25 -1.66
CA PHE A 83 10.19 2.23 -0.31
C PHE A 83 11.13 1.58 0.70
N GLU A 84 11.04 2.03 1.95
CA GLU A 84 11.59 1.31 3.10
C GLU A 84 10.94 -0.07 3.25
N ALA A 85 11.53 -0.92 4.10
CA ALA A 85 10.92 -2.19 4.46
C ALA A 85 9.52 -1.99 5.08
N ALA A 86 8.66 -2.99 4.99
CA ALA A 86 7.35 -2.93 5.62
C ALA A 86 7.48 -2.95 7.15
N HIS A 87 7.00 -1.90 7.80
CA HIS A 87 6.96 -1.80 9.26
C HIS A 87 5.54 -2.08 9.76
N LEU A 88 5.39 -2.94 10.76
CA LEU A 88 4.10 -3.19 11.41
C LEU A 88 3.71 -1.95 12.21
N ALA A 89 2.69 -1.23 11.73
CA ALA A 89 2.18 -0.05 12.41
C ALA A 89 1.11 -0.40 13.44
N TRP A 90 0.31 -1.45 13.17
CA TRP A 90 -0.77 -1.87 14.07
C TRP A 90 -1.23 -3.31 13.82
N HIS A 91 -1.80 -3.94 14.87
CA HIS A 91 -2.42 -5.26 14.82
C HIS A 91 -3.71 -5.26 15.65
N SER A 92 -4.84 -5.60 15.03
CA SER A 92 -6.16 -5.68 15.70
C SER A 92 -6.23 -6.69 16.86
N GLY A 93 -5.44 -7.76 16.79
CA GLY A 93 -5.60 -8.91 17.66
C GLY A 93 -6.56 -9.92 17.03
N ARG A 94 -6.75 -11.07 17.68
CA ARG A 94 -7.59 -12.13 17.14
C ARG A 94 -9.05 -11.89 17.54
N GLY A 95 -9.97 -11.95 16.59
CA GLY A 95 -11.41 -11.89 16.88
C GLY A 95 -12.03 -10.51 16.79
N ASP A 96 -11.22 -9.48 16.53
CA ASP A 96 -11.62 -8.08 16.64
C ASP A 96 -12.05 -7.51 15.27
N TRP A 97 -11.12 -7.41 14.31
CA TRP A 97 -11.31 -6.59 13.11
C TRP A 97 -11.13 -7.35 11.78
N ARG A 98 -12.02 -7.10 10.81
CA ARG A 98 -12.07 -7.78 9.50
C ARG A 98 -11.81 -6.84 8.34
N VAL A 99 -10.74 -7.09 7.57
CA VAL A 99 -10.39 -6.32 6.37
C VAL A 99 -11.46 -6.36 5.27
N THR A 100 -12.26 -7.44 5.21
CA THR A 100 -13.27 -7.61 4.15
C THR A 100 -14.45 -6.64 4.26
N ALA A 101 -14.59 -5.94 5.39
CA ALA A 101 -15.58 -4.89 5.61
C ALA A 101 -14.93 -3.50 5.70
N THR A 102 -13.70 -3.33 5.21
CA THR A 102 -12.91 -2.10 5.36
C THR A 102 -12.54 -1.48 4.02
N GLN A 103 -12.56 -0.15 3.98
CA GLN A 103 -11.86 0.66 3.00
C GLN A 103 -10.81 1.53 3.71
N ILE A 104 -9.61 1.64 3.14
CA ILE A 104 -8.66 2.69 3.54
C ILE A 104 -9.03 3.93 2.72
N ALA A 105 -9.43 5.00 3.40
CA ALA A 105 -9.64 6.30 2.77
C ALA A 105 -8.30 7.08 2.78
N PRO A 106 -7.85 7.61 1.64
CA PRO A 106 -6.71 8.51 1.56
C PRO A 106 -7.05 9.90 2.12
#